data_AF-A0A7G8BG31-F1
#
_entry.id   AF-A0A7G8BG31-F1
#
_cell.length_a   1.000
_cell.length_b   1.000
_cell.length_c   1.000
_cell.angle_alpha   90.00
_cell.angle_beta   90.00
_cell.angle_gamma   90.00
#
_symmetry.space_group_name_H-M   'P 1'
#
loop_
_entity.id
_entity.type
_entity.pdbx_description
1 polymer ?
#
loop_
_entity_poly.entity_id
_entity_poly.type
_entity_poly.pdbx_seq_one_letter_code
_entity_poly.pdbx_strand_id
1 'polypeptide(L)'
;MRRSVRSGAIAFCVLLVVGCSQQKNAVKPAAQVPQEAAAAAVGVLQKLVNEQNYKGLGFQTMDEVKQAQLGQPMDVFYLSLERMESYQAGEDLNSLLTSSAEMIYPVMVGGSVRTGVTIVQKGQGYESSSFGNADIVKRLAAYRSGPRDFAVRIPAFNLYFVGRQEETRVILVPIANNPRLKAQAGEATPLDVVFGQLRPYVDSYDGRP
;
A
#
# COMPACT_ATOMS: atom_id res chain seq x y z
N MET A 1 -91.92 -19.36 15.96
CA MET A 1 -91.48 -18.07 15.37
C MET A 1 -90.19 -18.30 14.60
N ARG A 2 -90.25 -18.32 13.26
CA ARG A 2 -89.10 -18.54 12.36
C ARG A 2 -88.38 -17.20 12.13
N ARG A 3 -87.07 -17.14 12.34
CA ARG A 3 -86.22 -16.00 11.95
C ARG A 3 -85.41 -16.34 10.70
N SER A 4 -85.36 -15.36 9.81
CA SER A 4 -84.86 -15.39 8.44
C SER A 4 -83.34 -15.35 8.34
N VAL A 5 -82.84 -16.09 7.34
CA VAL A 5 -81.52 -16.02 6.73
C VAL A 5 -81.37 -14.74 5.90
N ARG A 6 -80.20 -14.08 5.91
CA ARG A 6 -79.61 -13.45 4.72
C ARG A 6 -78.07 -13.45 4.77
N SER A 7 -77.51 -14.13 3.78
CA SER A 7 -76.10 -14.18 3.38
C SER A 7 -75.65 -12.87 2.72
N GLY A 8 -74.36 -12.54 2.83
CA GLY A 8 -73.69 -11.51 2.05
C GLY A 8 -72.22 -11.87 1.85
N ALA A 9 -71.83 -12.06 0.59
CA ALA A 9 -70.57 -12.66 0.14
C ALA A 9 -69.36 -11.71 0.28
N ILE A 10 -68.20 -12.27 0.64
CA ILE A 10 -66.89 -11.59 0.64
C ILE A 10 -66.13 -12.03 -0.63
N ALA A 11 -65.91 -11.09 -1.55
CA ALA A 11 -65.05 -11.27 -2.70
C ALA A 11 -63.58 -11.01 -2.29
N PHE A 12 -62.75 -12.05 -2.34
CA PHE A 12 -61.33 -11.99 -2.02
C PHE A 12 -60.53 -11.75 -3.31
N CYS A 13 -60.05 -10.52 -3.51
CA CYS A 13 -59.24 -10.12 -4.66
C CYS A 13 -57.77 -10.49 -4.38
N VAL A 14 -57.28 -11.56 -4.99
CA VAL A 14 -55.88 -12.01 -4.89
C VAL A 14 -55.02 -11.14 -5.80
N LEU A 15 -54.32 -10.16 -5.20
CA LEU A 15 -53.26 -9.40 -5.85
C LEU A 15 -51.97 -10.24 -5.85
N LEU A 16 -51.59 -10.75 -7.03
CA LEU A 16 -50.29 -11.35 -7.29
C LEU A 16 -49.22 -10.25 -7.28
N VAL A 17 -48.45 -10.17 -6.19
CA VAL A 17 -47.26 -9.32 -6.10
C VAL A 17 -46.11 -10.02 -6.83
N VAL A 18 -45.84 -9.59 -8.07
CA VAL A 18 -44.63 -9.96 -8.80
C VAL A 18 -43.45 -9.19 -8.19
N GLY A 19 -42.80 -9.79 -7.19
CA GLY A 19 -41.55 -9.29 -6.63
C GLY A 19 -40.39 -9.62 -7.55
N CYS A 20 -39.97 -8.67 -8.39
CA CYS A 20 -38.64 -8.72 -9.00
C CYS A 20 -37.59 -8.50 -7.90
N SER A 21 -37.01 -9.58 -7.39
CA SER A 21 -35.78 -9.53 -6.59
C SER A 21 -34.61 -9.13 -7.49
N GLN A 22 -34.37 -7.83 -7.62
CA GLN A 22 -33.09 -7.32 -8.10
C GLN A 22 -32.01 -7.69 -7.09
N GLN A 23 -31.35 -8.82 -7.35
CA GLN A 23 -30.09 -9.20 -6.70
C GLN A 23 -29.02 -8.21 -7.15
N LYS A 24 -28.97 -7.05 -6.49
CA LYS A 24 -27.86 -6.10 -6.60
C LYS A 24 -26.60 -6.86 -6.17
N ASN A 25 -25.68 -7.06 -7.10
CA ASN A 25 -24.32 -7.47 -6.79
C ASN A 25 -23.77 -6.47 -5.76
N ALA A 26 -23.81 -6.85 -4.48
CA ALA A 26 -23.33 -6.00 -3.40
C ALA A 26 -21.82 -5.91 -3.57
N VAL A 27 -21.35 -4.77 -4.07
CA VAL A 27 -19.94 -4.39 -3.99
C VAL A 27 -19.58 -4.45 -2.51
N LYS A 28 -18.67 -5.35 -2.14
CA LYS A 28 -18.20 -5.48 -0.76
C LYS A 28 -17.76 -4.08 -0.28
N PRO A 29 -18.25 -3.60 0.88
CA PRO A 29 -17.82 -2.30 1.40
C PRO A 29 -16.30 -2.23 1.50
N ALA A 30 -15.72 -1.08 1.17
CA ALA A 30 -14.31 -0.83 1.37
C ALA A 30 -13.96 -1.03 2.86
N ALA A 31 -12.77 -1.57 3.12
CA ALA A 31 -12.30 -1.77 4.49
C ALA A 31 -12.13 -0.41 5.18
N GLN A 32 -12.51 -0.35 6.45
CA GLN A 32 -12.47 0.90 7.23
C GLN A 32 -11.11 1.14 7.89
N VAL A 33 -10.29 0.09 8.03
CA VAL A 33 -8.94 0.16 8.58
C VAL A 33 -7.92 -0.50 7.63
N PRO A 34 -6.68 0.01 7.54
CA PRO A 34 -5.70 -0.46 6.57
C PRO A 34 -5.30 -1.93 6.81
N GLN A 35 -5.25 -2.36 8.08
CA GLN A 35 -4.92 -3.74 8.45
C GLN A 35 -5.93 -4.76 7.89
N GLU A 36 -7.22 -4.42 7.86
CA GLU A 36 -8.26 -5.28 7.30
C GLU A 36 -8.15 -5.36 5.77
N ALA A 37 -7.86 -4.23 5.12
CA ALA A 37 -7.58 -4.20 3.68
C ALA A 37 -6.37 -5.07 3.34
N ALA A 38 -5.28 -4.96 4.11
CA ALA A 38 -4.10 -5.78 3.96
C ALA A 38 -4.39 -7.28 4.13
N ALA A 39 -5.18 -7.65 5.14
CA ALA A 39 -5.53 -9.05 5.39
C ALA A 39 -6.38 -9.62 4.24
N ALA A 40 -7.36 -8.86 3.76
CA ALA A 40 -8.14 -9.22 2.59
C ALA A 40 -7.25 -9.35 1.34
N ALA A 41 -6.29 -8.44 1.17
CA ALA A 41 -5.37 -8.43 0.06
C ALA A 41 -4.44 -9.66 0.07
N VAL A 42 -3.95 -10.13 1.22
CA VAL A 42 -3.22 -11.41 1.29
C VAL A 42 -4.09 -12.57 0.81
N GLY A 43 -5.37 -12.60 1.19
CA GLY A 43 -6.31 -13.60 0.67
C GLY A 43 -6.53 -13.51 -0.84
N VAL A 44 -6.44 -12.32 -1.44
CA VAL A 44 -6.46 -12.13 -2.91
C VAL A 44 -5.15 -12.61 -3.53
N LEU A 45 -4.00 -12.21 -2.97
CA LEU A 45 -2.67 -12.65 -3.41
C LEU A 45 -2.58 -14.18 -3.46
N GLN A 46 -3.07 -14.86 -2.42
CA GLN A 46 -3.10 -16.32 -2.35
C GLN A 46 -3.88 -16.98 -3.50
N LYS A 47 -4.88 -16.29 -4.06
CA LYS A 47 -5.67 -16.76 -5.21
C LYS A 47 -5.04 -16.39 -6.56
N LEU A 48 -4.27 -15.31 -6.61
CA LEU A 48 -3.57 -14.86 -7.81
C LEU A 48 -2.29 -15.63 -8.08
N VAL A 49 -1.67 -16.17 -7.03
CA VAL A 49 -0.44 -16.97 -7.17
C VAL A 49 -0.75 -18.36 -7.73
N ASN A 50 0.05 -18.80 -8.69
CA ASN A 50 -0.03 -20.10 -9.36
C ASN A 50 1.38 -20.64 -9.67
N GLU A 51 1.44 -21.85 -10.21
CA GLU A 51 2.70 -22.55 -10.53
C GLU A 51 3.58 -21.76 -11.53
N GLN A 52 2.98 -20.88 -12.34
CA GLN A 52 3.68 -20.11 -13.35
C GLN A 52 4.29 -18.81 -12.78
N ASN A 53 3.71 -18.22 -11.73
CA ASN A 53 4.09 -16.88 -11.26
C ASN A 53 4.67 -16.80 -9.84
N TYR A 54 4.58 -17.86 -9.03
CA TYR A 54 4.94 -17.79 -7.60
C TYR A 54 6.39 -17.34 -7.37
N LYS A 55 7.34 -17.81 -8.20
CA LYS A 55 8.75 -17.41 -8.13
C LYS A 55 8.94 -15.92 -8.45
N GLY A 56 8.24 -15.43 -9.47
CA GLY A 56 8.28 -14.02 -9.88
C GLY A 56 7.69 -13.09 -8.81
N LEU A 57 6.74 -13.59 -8.01
CA LEU A 57 6.20 -12.88 -6.85
C LEU A 57 7.06 -13.00 -5.59
N GLY A 58 8.16 -13.78 -5.64
CA GLY A 58 9.15 -13.88 -4.57
C GLY A 58 9.00 -15.08 -3.63
N PHE A 59 8.02 -15.95 -3.87
CA PHE A 59 7.84 -17.21 -3.12
C PHE A 59 8.77 -18.31 -3.66
N GLN A 60 9.19 -19.23 -2.79
CA GLN A 60 10.07 -20.35 -3.13
C GLN A 60 9.31 -21.63 -3.52
N THR A 61 8.09 -21.80 -3.00
CA THR A 61 7.19 -22.91 -3.36
C THR A 61 5.74 -22.43 -3.34
N MET A 62 4.83 -23.22 -3.93
CA MET A 62 3.39 -22.97 -3.84
C MET A 62 2.83 -23.13 -2.43
N ASP A 63 3.45 -23.95 -1.58
CA ASP A 63 3.00 -24.13 -0.19
C ASP A 63 3.31 -22.92 0.69
N GLU A 64 4.37 -22.17 0.38
CA GLU A 64 4.66 -20.90 1.06
C GLU A 64 3.51 -19.90 0.94
N VAL A 65 2.82 -19.89 -0.20
CA VAL A 65 1.69 -18.98 -0.47
C VAL A 65 0.59 -19.17 0.57
N LYS A 66 0.28 -20.42 0.93
CA LYS A 66 -0.75 -20.76 1.92
C LYS A 66 -0.36 -20.32 3.32
N GLN A 67 0.94 -20.20 3.59
CA GLN A 67 1.50 -19.80 4.87
C GLN A 67 1.78 -18.30 4.97
N ALA A 68 1.51 -17.55 3.89
CA ALA A 68 1.74 -16.12 3.80
C ALA A 68 0.98 -15.36 4.89
N GLN A 69 1.71 -14.50 5.61
CA GLN A 69 1.19 -13.66 6.68
C GLN A 69 1.65 -12.22 6.50
N LEU A 70 0.91 -11.27 7.07
CA LEU A 70 1.34 -9.87 7.07
C LEU A 70 2.46 -9.65 8.10
N GLY A 71 3.49 -8.93 7.67
CA GLY A 71 4.49 -8.33 8.54
C GLY A 71 4.06 -6.95 9.04
N GLN A 72 4.99 -6.28 9.73
CA GLN A 72 4.79 -4.93 10.23
C GLN A 72 4.69 -3.93 9.08
N PRO A 73 3.67 -3.06 9.04
CA PRO A 73 3.54 -2.06 7.99
C PRO A 73 4.69 -1.05 7.99
N MET A 74 4.85 -0.38 6.86
CA MET A 74 5.71 0.79 6.68
C MET A 74 4.90 1.89 6.00
N ASP A 75 4.81 3.05 6.65
CA ASP A 75 4.26 4.25 6.02
C ASP A 75 5.13 4.67 4.84
N VAL A 76 4.51 5.22 3.78
CA VAL A 76 5.24 5.70 2.61
C VAL A 76 5.26 7.23 2.63
N PHE A 77 6.45 7.80 2.44
CA PHE A 77 6.65 9.22 2.21
C PHE A 77 7.25 9.44 0.83
N TYR A 78 6.88 10.56 0.24
CA TYR A 78 7.40 11.00 -1.04
C TYR A 78 8.30 12.22 -0.89
N LEU A 79 9.43 12.16 -1.58
CA LEU A 79 10.22 13.34 -1.91
C LEU A 79 9.98 13.60 -3.40
N SER A 80 9.06 14.52 -3.72
CA SER A 80 8.68 14.78 -5.11
C SER A 80 9.65 15.73 -5.80
N LEU A 81 9.77 15.62 -7.12
CA LEU A 81 10.61 16.52 -7.91
C LEU A 81 10.20 17.98 -7.73
N GLU A 82 8.91 18.27 -7.83
CA GLU A 82 8.34 19.61 -7.64
C GLU A 82 8.77 20.24 -6.31
N ARG A 83 8.72 19.47 -5.21
CA ARG A 83 9.15 19.95 -3.89
C ARG A 83 10.65 20.17 -3.82
N MET A 84 11.43 19.28 -4.44
CA MET A 84 12.87 19.42 -4.52
C MET A 84 13.29 20.64 -5.35
N GLU A 85 12.58 20.95 -6.43
CA GLU A 85 12.80 22.13 -7.27
C GLU A 85 12.46 23.42 -6.52
N SER A 86 11.31 23.44 -5.84
CA SER A 86 10.80 24.62 -5.13
C SER A 86 11.52 24.95 -3.83
N TYR A 87 12.36 24.04 -3.32
CA TYR A 87 13.08 24.22 -2.05
C TYR A 87 13.96 25.47 -2.06
N GLN A 88 13.85 26.28 -1.00
CA GLN A 88 14.69 27.45 -0.79
C GLN A 88 15.68 27.23 0.36
N ALA A 89 16.91 27.75 0.19
CA ALA A 89 17.92 27.66 1.23
C ALA A 89 17.43 28.30 2.54
N GLY A 90 17.51 27.55 3.65
CA GLY A 90 17.04 27.98 4.96
C GLY A 90 15.65 27.44 5.34
N GLU A 91 14.91 26.84 4.41
CA GLU A 91 13.70 26.08 4.73
C GLU A 91 14.07 24.76 5.44
N ASP A 92 13.17 24.29 6.30
CA ASP A 92 13.31 22.98 6.95
C ASP A 92 13.22 21.87 5.90
N LEU A 93 14.30 21.11 5.75
CA LEU A 93 14.38 20.06 4.74
C LEU A 93 13.44 18.88 5.02
N ASN A 94 13.06 18.66 6.29
CA ASN A 94 12.09 17.63 6.63
C ASN A 94 10.71 17.92 5.99
N SER A 95 10.41 19.20 5.72
CA SER A 95 9.16 19.62 5.04
C SER A 95 9.06 19.14 3.59
N LEU A 96 10.17 18.69 2.99
CA LEU A 96 10.16 18.10 1.65
C LEU A 96 9.51 16.71 1.61
N LEU A 97 9.45 16.01 2.75
CA LEU A 97 8.81 14.71 2.85
C LEU A 97 7.30 14.89 2.98
N THR A 98 6.58 14.45 1.95
CA THR A 98 5.13 14.46 1.95
C THR A 98 4.62 13.08 2.35
N SER A 99 3.74 13.02 3.35
CA SER A 99 3.07 11.77 3.71
C SER A 99 2.21 11.27 2.55
N SER A 100 2.30 9.98 2.25
CA SER A 100 1.43 9.31 1.28
C SER A 100 0.23 8.69 2.00
N ALA A 101 -0.86 8.51 1.25
CA ALA A 101 -1.98 7.65 1.66
C ALA A 101 -1.63 6.15 1.53
N GLU A 102 -0.41 5.81 1.12
CA GLU A 102 0.07 4.46 0.91
C GLU A 102 0.80 3.89 2.13
N MET A 103 0.57 2.61 2.37
CA MET A 103 1.26 1.82 3.38
C MET A 103 1.70 0.50 2.76
N ILE A 104 2.98 0.15 2.93
CA ILE A 104 3.54 -1.11 2.45
C ILE A 104 3.46 -2.13 3.56
N TYR A 105 2.82 -3.26 3.27
CA TYR A 105 2.78 -4.43 4.13
C TYR A 105 3.69 -5.52 3.58
N PRO A 106 4.79 -5.87 4.26
CA PRO A 106 5.56 -7.05 3.92
C PRO A 106 4.70 -8.31 4.05
N VAL A 107 4.84 -9.23 3.10
CA VAL A 107 4.24 -10.56 3.16
C VAL A 107 5.34 -11.55 3.52
N MET A 108 5.13 -12.22 4.65
CA MET A 108 6.11 -13.05 5.35
C MET A 108 5.75 -14.53 5.22
N VAL A 109 6.77 -15.38 5.13
CA VAL A 109 6.67 -16.84 5.27
C VAL A 109 7.84 -17.31 6.13
N GLY A 110 7.56 -18.04 7.21
CA GLY A 110 8.61 -18.54 8.11
C GLY A 110 9.54 -17.44 8.64
N GLY A 111 9.01 -16.26 8.94
CA GLY A 111 9.79 -15.10 9.42
C GLY A 111 10.60 -14.38 8.34
N SER A 112 10.56 -14.82 7.08
CA SER A 112 11.25 -14.18 5.96
C SER A 112 10.29 -13.41 5.04
N VAL A 113 10.70 -12.23 4.59
CA VAL A 113 9.94 -11.44 3.62
C VAL A 113 9.99 -12.13 2.25
N ARG A 114 8.81 -12.40 1.67
CA ARG A 114 8.68 -12.95 0.32
C ARG A 114 8.29 -11.87 -0.68
N THR A 115 7.31 -11.04 -0.33
CA THR A 115 6.76 -10.02 -1.23
C THR A 115 6.14 -8.87 -0.44
N GLY A 116 5.45 -7.95 -1.09
CA GLY A 116 4.65 -6.93 -0.41
C GLY A 116 3.25 -6.76 -1.01
N VAL A 117 2.40 -6.14 -0.20
CA VAL A 117 1.12 -5.56 -0.63
C VAL A 117 1.14 -4.09 -0.27
N THR A 118 0.79 -3.21 -1.21
CA THR A 118 0.58 -1.80 -0.89
C THR A 118 -0.90 -1.55 -0.71
N ILE A 119 -1.27 -0.95 0.42
CA ILE A 119 -2.61 -0.48 0.72
C ILE A 119 -2.64 1.03 0.56
N VAL A 120 -3.69 1.55 -0.07
CA VAL A 120 -3.91 2.99 -0.23
C VAL A 120 -5.24 3.38 0.39
N GLN A 121 -5.28 4.52 1.07
CA GLN A 121 -6.53 5.15 1.47
C GLN A 121 -7.19 5.84 0.27
N LYS A 122 -8.43 5.49 -0.03
CA LYS A 122 -9.22 6.06 -1.12
C LYS A 122 -10.62 6.43 -0.64
N GLY A 123 -10.94 7.71 -0.70
CA GLY A 123 -12.19 8.23 -0.15
C GLY A 123 -12.29 7.93 1.35
N GLN A 124 -13.31 7.16 1.73
CA GLN A 124 -13.58 6.80 3.14
C GLN A 124 -13.04 5.42 3.53
N GLY A 125 -12.29 4.72 2.66
CA GLY A 125 -11.83 3.36 2.94
C GLY A 125 -10.44 3.06 2.43
N TYR A 126 -10.03 1.82 2.60
CA TYR A 126 -8.72 1.30 2.21
C TYR A 126 -8.87 0.18 1.19
N GLU A 127 -8.02 0.19 0.17
CA GLU A 127 -7.94 -0.85 -0.85
C GLU A 127 -6.49 -1.20 -1.18
N SER A 128 -6.25 -2.40 -1.72
CA SER A 128 -4.93 -2.75 -2.24
C SER A 128 -4.66 -2.03 -3.56
N SER A 129 -3.56 -1.29 -3.63
CA SER A 129 -3.10 -0.63 -4.86
C SER A 129 -2.12 -1.49 -5.67
N SER A 130 -1.35 -2.37 -5.01
CA SER A 130 -0.42 -3.26 -5.71
C SER A 130 -0.08 -4.53 -4.92
N PHE A 131 0.36 -5.56 -5.65
CA PHE A 131 0.90 -6.82 -5.15
C PHE A 131 2.28 -7.04 -5.76
N GLY A 132 3.27 -7.49 -4.98
CA GLY A 132 4.60 -7.80 -5.50
C GLY A 132 5.70 -6.91 -4.95
N ASN A 133 6.53 -6.39 -5.85
CA ASN A 133 7.74 -5.60 -5.52
C ASN A 133 8.68 -6.33 -4.54
N ALA A 134 8.81 -7.66 -4.72
CA ALA A 134 9.52 -8.53 -3.79
C ALA A 134 10.92 -8.02 -3.44
N ASP A 135 11.71 -7.61 -4.43
CA ASP A 135 13.07 -7.14 -4.19
C ASP A 135 13.12 -5.82 -3.41
N ILE A 136 12.23 -4.87 -3.74
CA ILE A 136 12.15 -3.59 -3.02
C ILE A 136 11.73 -3.82 -1.57
N VAL A 137 10.67 -4.60 -1.34
CA VAL A 137 10.12 -4.83 0.01
C VAL A 137 11.06 -5.67 0.87
N LYS A 138 11.76 -6.65 0.28
CA LYS A 138 12.82 -7.40 0.97
C LYS A 138 13.94 -6.46 1.44
N ARG A 139 14.40 -5.55 0.57
CA ARG A 139 15.49 -4.63 0.91
C ARG A 139 15.06 -3.55 1.92
N LEU A 140 13.85 -3.00 1.77
CA LEU A 140 13.26 -2.09 2.78
C LEU A 140 13.21 -2.76 4.16
N ALA A 141 12.70 -4.00 4.22
CA ALA A 141 12.65 -4.74 5.47
C ALA A 141 14.05 -5.10 6.02
N ALA A 142 15.01 -5.41 5.15
CA ALA A 142 16.38 -5.76 5.55
C ALA A 142 17.15 -4.57 6.17
N TYR A 143 16.89 -3.35 5.71
CA TYR A 143 17.54 -2.13 6.23
C TYR A 143 16.73 -1.41 7.32
N ARG A 144 15.53 -1.89 7.61
CA ARG A 144 14.71 -1.42 8.74
C ARG A 144 15.36 -1.80 10.06
N SER A 145 15.51 -0.85 10.98
CA SER A 145 16.01 -1.11 12.34
C SER A 145 14.90 -1.09 13.39
N GLY A 146 13.73 -0.51 13.08
CA GLY A 146 12.66 -0.38 14.06
C GLY A 146 11.26 -0.20 13.47
N PRO A 147 10.21 -0.35 14.29
CA PRO A 147 8.83 -0.25 13.84
C PRO A 147 8.43 1.15 13.39
N ARG A 148 9.17 2.19 13.83
CA ARG A 148 8.91 3.60 13.45
C ARG A 148 9.58 4.02 12.14
N ASP A 149 10.42 3.16 11.57
CA ASP A 149 11.02 3.42 10.27
C ASP A 149 9.94 3.37 9.18
N PHE A 150 10.08 4.24 8.20
CA PHE A 150 9.15 4.42 7.08
C PHE A 150 9.86 4.24 5.73
N ALA A 151 9.12 4.05 4.66
CA ALA A 151 9.67 4.00 3.31
C ALA A 151 9.67 5.41 2.72
N VAL A 152 10.79 5.86 2.15
CA VAL A 152 10.85 7.09 1.37
C VAL A 152 11.07 6.73 -0.09
N ARG A 153 10.24 7.28 -0.98
CA ARG A 153 10.38 7.10 -2.43
C ARG A 153 10.61 8.45 -3.10
N ILE A 154 11.51 8.45 -4.08
CA ILE A 154 11.73 9.57 -5.00
C ILE A 154 11.33 9.08 -6.39
N PRO A 155 10.05 9.25 -6.80
CA PRO A 155 9.54 8.63 -8.02
C PRO A 155 10.30 9.04 -9.28
N ALA A 156 10.68 10.32 -9.39
CA ALA A 156 11.39 10.86 -10.55
C ALA A 156 12.75 10.18 -10.82
N PHE A 157 13.38 9.62 -9.79
CA PHE A 157 14.68 8.95 -9.91
C PHE A 157 14.62 7.44 -9.67
N ASN A 158 13.41 6.89 -9.49
CA ASN A 158 13.18 5.51 -9.07
C ASN A 158 14.03 5.10 -7.85
N LEU A 159 14.18 6.00 -6.87
CA LEU A 159 14.94 5.76 -5.65
C LEU A 159 14.03 5.39 -4.49
N TYR A 160 14.54 4.52 -3.63
CA TYR A 160 13.88 4.04 -2.43
C TYR A 160 14.87 4.04 -1.26
N PHE A 161 14.37 4.46 -0.11
CA PHE A 161 15.13 4.50 1.14
C PHE A 161 14.27 3.98 2.28
N VAL A 162 14.93 3.48 3.32
CA VAL A 162 14.34 3.46 4.66
C VAL A 162 14.61 4.82 5.29
N GLY A 163 13.56 5.51 5.69
CA GLY A 163 13.63 6.75 6.45
C GLY A 163 13.46 6.49 7.94
N ARG A 164 14.20 7.24 8.76
CA ARG A 164 14.04 7.24 10.21
C ARG A 164 14.21 8.63 10.78
N GLN A 165 13.41 8.93 11.81
CA GLN A 165 13.54 10.16 12.56
C GLN A 165 14.59 9.95 13.67
N GLU A 166 15.67 10.72 13.61
CA GLU A 166 16.70 10.78 14.66
C GLU A 166 16.74 12.21 15.22
N GLU A 167 16.27 12.37 16.45
CA GLU A 167 16.08 13.68 17.09
C GLU A 167 15.23 14.61 16.20
N THR A 168 15.86 15.64 15.62
CA THR A 168 15.22 16.64 14.75
C THR A 168 15.47 16.42 13.27
N ARG A 169 16.18 15.35 12.88
CA ARG A 169 16.60 15.11 11.50
C ARG A 169 16.08 13.79 10.97
N VAL A 170 15.86 13.75 9.66
CA VAL A 170 15.61 12.48 8.96
C VAL A 170 16.92 11.92 8.43
N ILE A 171 17.16 10.65 8.75
CA ILE A 171 18.21 9.85 8.16
C ILE A 171 17.59 8.93 7.12
N LEU A 172 18.22 8.86 5.95
CA LEU A 172 17.84 7.99 4.85
C LEU A 172 18.88 6.90 4.66
N VAL A 173 18.41 5.67 4.51
CA VAL A 173 19.23 4.49 4.22
C VAL A 173 18.85 3.98 2.81
N PRO A 174 19.72 4.14 1.79
CA PRO A 174 19.41 3.66 0.44
C PRO A 174 19.23 2.14 0.44
N ILE A 175 18.22 1.63 -0.27
CA ILE A 175 18.02 0.17 -0.35
C ILE A 175 18.81 -0.50 -1.49
N ALA A 176 19.41 0.32 -2.36
CA ALA A 176 20.22 -0.09 -3.50
C ALA A 176 21.29 0.98 -3.79
N ASN A 177 22.42 0.55 -4.37
CA ASN A 177 23.44 1.47 -4.86
C ASN A 177 22.87 2.28 -6.02
N ASN A 178 23.20 3.57 -6.09
CA ASN A 178 22.82 4.42 -7.21
C ASN A 178 23.97 5.36 -7.57
N PRO A 179 24.33 5.51 -8.86
CA PRO A 179 25.45 6.37 -9.27
C PRO A 179 25.25 7.86 -8.95
N ARG A 180 24.01 8.30 -8.71
CA ARG A 180 23.69 9.68 -8.30
C ARG A 180 23.99 9.93 -6.82
N LEU A 181 24.19 8.87 -6.04
CA LEU A 181 24.45 8.94 -4.61
C LEU A 181 25.88 8.48 -4.33
N LYS A 182 26.53 9.12 -3.36
CA LYS A 182 27.81 8.66 -2.81
C LYS A 182 27.62 7.51 -1.82
N ALA A 183 26.49 7.51 -1.12
CA ALA A 183 26.14 6.50 -0.13
C ALA A 183 25.85 5.14 -0.78
N GLN A 184 26.33 4.08 -0.17
CA GLN A 184 26.03 2.70 -0.58
C GLN A 184 24.70 2.21 0.01
N ALA A 185 24.18 1.11 -0.54
CA ALA A 185 23.00 0.44 0.02
C ALA A 185 23.26 0.04 1.48
N GLY A 186 22.35 0.44 2.37
CA GLY A 186 22.46 0.22 3.81
C GLY A 186 23.24 1.29 4.58
N GLU A 187 23.83 2.27 3.91
CA GLU A 187 24.57 3.35 4.56
C GLU A 187 23.63 4.47 5.03
N ALA A 188 23.59 4.69 6.34
CA ALA A 188 22.79 5.74 6.95
C ALA A 188 23.32 7.13 6.59
N THR A 189 22.52 7.91 5.85
CA THR A 189 22.91 9.21 5.31
C THR A 189 21.87 10.27 5.68
N PRO A 190 22.28 11.43 6.24
CA PRO A 190 21.37 12.53 6.49
C PRO A 190 20.61 13.01 5.23
N LEU A 191 19.34 13.41 5.38
CA LEU A 191 18.49 13.86 4.26
C LEU A 191 19.11 15.04 3.48
N ASP A 192 19.77 15.97 4.16
CA ASP A 192 20.47 17.13 3.57
C ASP A 192 21.63 16.71 2.68
N VAL A 193 22.39 15.71 3.09
CA VAL A 193 23.47 15.14 2.30
C VAL A 193 22.91 14.43 1.05
N VAL A 194 21.84 13.64 1.20
CA VAL A 194 21.18 12.98 0.05
C VAL A 194 20.60 14.00 -0.91
N PHE A 195 19.87 15.00 -0.39
CA PHE A 195 19.26 16.06 -1.20
C PHE A 195 20.32 16.88 -1.95
N GLY A 196 21.42 17.26 -1.28
CA GLY A 196 22.53 17.97 -1.91
C GLY A 196 23.19 17.18 -3.05
N GLN A 197 23.24 15.84 -2.95
CA GLN A 197 23.74 14.98 -4.04
C GLN A 197 22.76 14.89 -5.21
N LEU A 198 21.46 14.97 -4.94
CA LEU A 198 20.43 14.90 -5.98
C LEU A 198 20.20 16.23 -6.69
N ARG A 199 20.57 17.37 -6.08
CA ARG A 199 20.30 18.71 -6.60
C ARG A 199 20.72 18.92 -8.07
N PRO A 200 21.93 18.52 -8.51
CA PRO A 200 22.32 18.68 -9.92
C PRO A 200 21.40 17.93 -10.90
N TYR A 201 20.82 16.81 -10.47
CA TYR A 201 19.91 16.00 -11.30
C TYR A 201 18.49 16.53 -11.31
N VAL A 202 18.08 17.20 -10.23
CA VAL A 202 16.82 17.93 -10.15
C VAL A 202 16.84 19.09 -11.15
N ASP A 203 17.89 19.91 -11.10
CA ASP A 203 18.02 21.10 -11.97
C ASP A 203 18.15 20.74 -13.47
N SER A 204 18.57 19.51 -13.78
CA SER A 204 18.74 19.01 -15.15
C SER A 204 17.68 17.98 -15.57
N TYR A 205 16.59 17.81 -14.82
CA TYR A 205 15.62 16.75 -15.09
C TYR A 205 14.85 17.02 -16.40
N ASP A 206 14.89 16.07 -17.33
CA ASP A 206 14.31 16.19 -18.67
C ASP A 206 12.99 15.41 -18.84
N GLY A 207 12.44 14.87 -17.75
CA GLY A 207 11.21 14.06 -17.78
C GLY A 207 11.44 12.55 -17.86
N ARG A 208 12.68 12.05 -17.93
CA ARG A 208 12.99 10.61 -18.02
C ARG A 208 13.45 10.04 -16.66
N PRO A 209 12.99 8.83 -16.26
CA PRO A 209 13.48 8.14 -15.06
C PRO A 209 15.00 7.85 -15.04
#